data_AF-A0A4R2YJI3-F1
#
_entry.id   AF-A0A4R2YJI3-F1
#
_cell.length_a   1.000
_cell.length_b   1.000
_cell.length_c   1.000
_cell.angle_alpha   90.00
_cell.angle_beta   90.00
_cell.angle_gamma   90.00
#
_symmetry.space_group_name_H-M   'P 1'
#
loop_
_entity.id
_entity.type
_entity.pdbx_description
1 polymer ?
#
loop_
_entity_poly.entity_id
_entity_poly.type
_entity_poly.pdbx_seq_one_letter_code
_entity_poly.pdbx_strand_id
1 'polypeptide(L)'
;MSTTDDSYIAVKEKKTSGLSVRQKWWHILDNYKIGIIPLPFFLLAGVLILLDCLNGKLPSDIVVMVATLAFFGFACGEFGKRLPVVGKLGAAAICATFIPSAMVHYGLLPDVVVDSTVKFYKSTNILYLYICCIIVGSIMSMNRQVLIQGFMRIFVPMLCGEVVGMIAGMAMGTVLGLPPMQTFFFLILPIMAGGVGEGAIPLSMGYATILHMEQGVALGRILPIVMLGGLTAIVLAGVLNQLGKRYPHLTGEGQLMPSKKGELGSGTDKFEGNPGVNALACGALLAILLYMVGMLGQKWIGLPAPVGMLFAAVLVKLANGVSPTIQHGSMTVYKFFRTAVTYPVLFAVGVAITPWQELINAFTLQNLLVIVTTVLALVGTGFYVGKKIGMHPIDVAIVSCCQSGQGGTGDVAILTSGNRMTLMPFAQIATRIGGAINVSVGLFVLAKFFS
;
A
#
# COMPACT_ATOMS: atom_id res chain seq x y z
N MET A 1 -42.01 -50.45 -18.20
CA MET A 1 -40.70 -50.56 -18.89
C MET A 1 -40.04 -49.19 -18.74
N SER A 2 -39.10 -49.01 -17.80
CA SER A 2 -37.65 -49.26 -17.98
C SER A 2 -37.12 -48.47 -19.18
N THR A 3 -36.20 -47.52 -19.11
CA THR A 3 -35.07 -47.31 -18.18
C THR A 3 -34.50 -45.89 -18.39
N THR A 4 -33.88 -45.37 -17.35
CA THR A 4 -32.95 -44.22 -17.27
C THR A 4 -31.74 -44.34 -18.21
N ASP A 5 -31.17 -43.18 -18.61
CA ASP A 5 -29.72 -42.88 -18.76
C ASP A 5 -29.60 -41.52 -19.49
N ASP A 6 -29.40 -40.38 -18.83
CA ASP A 6 -28.15 -39.93 -18.18
C ASP A 6 -26.88 -40.20 -19.00
N SER A 7 -26.82 -39.66 -20.22
CA SER A 7 -25.53 -39.43 -20.88
C SER A 7 -24.95 -38.09 -20.44
N TYR A 8 -24.36 -38.09 -19.23
CA TYR A 8 -23.23 -37.23 -18.91
C TYR A 8 -22.29 -37.25 -20.12
N ILE A 9 -22.00 -36.08 -20.69
CA ILE A 9 -20.80 -35.90 -21.51
C ILE A 9 -19.63 -36.01 -20.52
N ALA A 10 -19.29 -37.26 -20.21
CA ALA A 10 -17.98 -37.63 -19.72
C ALA A 10 -17.03 -37.19 -20.83
N VAL A 11 -16.42 -36.00 -20.65
CA VAL A 11 -15.14 -35.69 -21.26
C VAL A 11 -14.24 -36.82 -20.82
N LYS A 12 -14.13 -37.81 -21.71
CA LYS A 12 -13.30 -39.00 -21.57
C LYS A 12 -11.95 -38.48 -21.09
N GLU A 13 -11.62 -38.75 -19.82
CA GLU A 13 -10.28 -38.59 -19.30
C GLU A 13 -9.37 -39.30 -20.28
N LYS A 14 -8.68 -38.49 -21.09
CA LYS A 14 -7.67 -38.98 -22.00
C LYS A 14 -6.55 -39.42 -21.07
N LYS A 15 -6.56 -40.72 -20.72
CA LYS A 15 -5.46 -41.41 -20.04
C LYS A 15 -4.16 -40.82 -20.54
N THR A 16 -3.47 -40.15 -19.63
CA THR A 16 -2.18 -39.47 -19.78
C THR A 16 -1.12 -40.50 -20.17
N SER A 17 -1.19 -40.94 -21.42
CA SER A 17 -0.21 -41.80 -22.06
C SER A 17 0.99 -40.92 -22.41
N GLY A 18 2.05 -41.05 -21.61
CA GLY A 18 3.40 -40.65 -21.98
C GLY A 18 3.64 -39.17 -22.21
N LEU A 19 3.34 -38.28 -21.24
CA LEU A 19 3.94 -36.94 -21.25
C LEU A 19 5.48 -37.11 -21.26
N SER A 20 6.13 -36.54 -22.28
CA SER A 20 7.60 -36.46 -22.36
C SER A 20 8.14 -35.84 -21.06
N VAL A 21 9.34 -36.24 -20.61
CA VAL A 21 9.99 -35.67 -19.42
C VAL A 21 9.99 -34.14 -19.45
N ARG A 22 10.12 -33.55 -20.65
CA ARG A 22 10.01 -32.09 -20.89
C ARG A 22 8.61 -31.55 -20.60
N GLN A 23 7.56 -32.23 -21.06
CA GLN A 23 6.18 -31.80 -20.84
C GLN A 23 5.75 -31.99 -19.38
N LYS A 24 6.24 -33.04 -18.69
CA LYS A 24 6.06 -33.20 -17.24
C LYS A 24 6.78 -32.09 -16.46
N TRP A 25 7.99 -31.72 -16.87
CA TRP A 25 8.75 -30.62 -16.26
C TRP A 25 8.06 -29.26 -16.45
N TRP A 26 7.58 -28.96 -17.66
CA TRP A 26 6.77 -27.76 -17.93
C TRP A 26 5.48 -27.75 -17.12
N HIS A 27 4.80 -28.89 -17.01
CA HIS A 27 3.59 -29.01 -16.19
C HIS A 27 3.87 -28.74 -14.69
N ILE A 28 5.04 -29.11 -14.17
CA ILE A 28 5.44 -28.79 -12.79
C ILE A 28 5.70 -27.30 -12.63
N LEU A 29 6.44 -26.69 -13.57
CA LEU A 29 6.75 -25.26 -13.57
C LEU A 29 5.50 -24.38 -13.70
N ASP A 30 4.51 -24.83 -14.46
CA ASP A 30 3.31 -24.05 -14.74
C ASP A 30 2.23 -24.16 -13.65
N ASN A 31 2.13 -25.31 -12.96
CA ASN A 31 1.07 -25.56 -11.99
C ASN A 31 1.45 -25.35 -10.52
N TYR A 32 2.71 -25.57 -10.13
CA TYR A 32 3.14 -25.37 -8.74
C TYR A 32 3.88 -24.05 -8.61
N LYS A 33 3.22 -23.03 -8.06
CA LYS A 33 3.76 -21.66 -7.89
C LYS A 33 3.60 -21.18 -6.44
N ILE A 34 4.60 -20.45 -5.96
CA ILE A 34 4.54 -19.65 -4.73
C ILE A 34 4.54 -18.19 -5.17
N GLY A 35 3.39 -17.52 -5.05
CA GLY A 35 3.19 -16.23 -5.69
C GLY A 35 3.30 -16.33 -7.22
N ILE A 36 4.30 -15.64 -7.80
CA ILE A 36 4.59 -15.70 -9.24
C ILE A 36 5.70 -16.69 -9.61
N ILE A 37 6.43 -17.22 -8.61
CA ILE A 37 7.64 -18.00 -8.83
C ILE A 37 7.27 -19.50 -8.89
N PRO A 38 7.62 -20.21 -9.97
CA PRO A 38 7.52 -21.67 -10.02
C PRO A 38 8.28 -22.31 -8.85
N LEU A 39 7.69 -23.34 -8.24
CA LEU A 39 8.24 -24.00 -7.05
C LEU A 39 9.71 -24.44 -7.22
N PRO A 40 10.16 -25.01 -8.36
CA PRO A 40 11.57 -25.34 -8.54
C PRO A 40 12.51 -24.13 -8.47
N PHE A 41 12.13 -22.99 -9.06
CA PHE A 41 12.93 -21.76 -8.99
C PHE A 41 12.90 -21.13 -7.60
N PHE A 42 11.78 -21.25 -6.90
CA PHE A 42 11.68 -20.81 -5.51
C PHE A 42 12.63 -21.61 -4.60
N LEU A 43 12.66 -22.94 -4.75
CA LEU A 43 13.58 -23.81 -4.01
C LEU A 43 15.04 -23.51 -4.35
N LEU A 44 15.35 -23.32 -5.64
CA LEU A 44 16.70 -22.94 -6.08
C LEU A 44 17.14 -21.61 -5.45
N ALA A 45 16.28 -20.59 -5.48
CA ALA A 45 16.57 -19.31 -4.85
C ALA A 45 16.85 -19.48 -3.34
N GLY A 46 16.04 -20.27 -2.64
CA GLY A 46 16.25 -20.56 -1.22
C GLY A 46 17.60 -21.25 -0.93
N VAL A 47 17.99 -22.23 -1.75
CA VAL A 47 19.28 -22.92 -1.61
C VAL A 47 20.45 -21.96 -1.87
N LEU A 48 20.38 -21.13 -2.91
CA LEU A 48 21.44 -20.17 -3.21
C LEU A 48 21.60 -19.11 -2.11
N ILE A 49 20.48 -18.55 -1.64
CA ILE A 49 20.48 -17.60 -0.52
C ILE A 49 21.07 -18.25 0.73
N LEU A 50 20.72 -19.51 1.02
CA LEU A 50 21.27 -20.25 2.15
C LEU A 50 22.78 -20.42 2.03
N LEU A 51 23.29 -20.82 0.86
CA LEU A 51 24.72 -20.96 0.62
C LEU A 51 25.47 -19.63 0.80
N ASP A 52 24.93 -18.53 0.28
CA ASP A 52 25.52 -17.20 0.45
C ASP A 52 25.51 -16.75 1.93
N CYS A 53 24.45 -17.09 2.67
CA CYS A 53 24.38 -16.85 4.12
C CYS A 53 25.44 -17.68 4.88
N LEU A 54 25.63 -18.95 4.52
CA LEU A 54 26.65 -19.82 5.13
C LEU A 54 28.07 -19.34 4.83
N ASN A 55 28.29 -18.75 3.66
CA ASN A 55 29.57 -18.12 3.29
C ASN A 55 29.77 -16.74 3.97
N GLY A 56 28.80 -16.26 4.74
CA GLY A 56 28.87 -15.00 5.49
C GLY A 56 28.82 -13.75 4.62
N LYS A 57 28.49 -13.86 3.32
CA LYS A 57 28.46 -12.73 2.38
C LYS A 57 27.28 -12.87 1.43
N LEU A 58 26.29 -12.02 1.63
CA LEU A 58 25.20 -11.81 0.67
C LEU A 58 25.44 -10.47 -0.03
N PRO A 59 25.67 -10.46 -1.35
CA PRO A 59 25.85 -9.20 -2.07
C PRO A 59 24.61 -8.31 -1.98
N SER A 60 24.80 -7.02 -1.66
CA SER A 60 23.72 -6.04 -1.56
C SER A 60 23.39 -5.37 -2.91
N ASP A 61 23.84 -5.94 -4.02
CA ASP A 61 23.54 -5.43 -5.36
C ASP A 61 22.14 -5.86 -5.81
N ILE A 62 21.63 -5.20 -6.85
CA ILE A 62 20.27 -5.39 -7.32
C ILE A 62 20.00 -6.82 -7.81
N VAL A 63 21.00 -7.55 -8.31
CA VAL A 63 20.79 -8.88 -8.89
C VAL A 63 20.45 -9.88 -7.79
N VAL A 64 21.25 -9.90 -6.72
CA VAL A 64 21.03 -10.80 -5.59
C VAL A 64 19.85 -10.34 -4.73
N MET A 65 19.71 -9.03 -4.51
CA MET A 65 18.64 -8.49 -3.68
C MET A 65 17.26 -8.68 -4.29
N VAL A 66 17.08 -8.51 -5.60
CA VAL A 66 15.78 -8.77 -6.24
C VAL A 66 15.34 -10.22 -6.02
N ALA A 67 16.25 -11.19 -6.15
CA ALA A 67 15.95 -12.60 -5.88
C ALA A 67 15.64 -12.85 -4.39
N THR A 68 16.44 -12.27 -3.49
CA THR A 68 16.30 -12.43 -2.03
C THR A 68 14.97 -11.86 -1.54
N LEU A 69 14.66 -10.61 -1.91
CA LEU A 69 13.42 -9.94 -1.53
C LEU A 69 12.21 -10.64 -2.14
N ALA A 70 12.33 -11.15 -3.38
CA ALA A 70 11.26 -11.93 -3.99
C ALA A 70 11.03 -13.26 -3.26
N PHE A 71 12.08 -14.01 -2.95
CA PHE A 71 11.97 -15.25 -2.19
C PHE A 71 11.24 -15.04 -0.87
N PHE A 72 11.75 -14.17 0.01
CA PHE A 72 11.14 -13.96 1.32
C PHE A 72 9.79 -13.23 1.27
N GLY A 73 9.66 -12.24 0.38
CA GLY A 73 8.41 -11.49 0.21
C GLY A 73 7.26 -12.38 -0.25
N PHE A 74 7.48 -13.21 -1.28
CA PHE A 74 6.46 -14.17 -1.72
C PHE A 74 6.24 -15.29 -0.71
N ALA A 75 7.27 -15.74 0.02
CA ALA A 75 7.11 -16.71 1.10
C ALA A 75 6.14 -16.19 2.18
N CYS A 76 6.40 -15.00 2.70
CA CYS A 76 5.59 -14.38 3.76
C CYS A 76 4.19 -14.02 3.25
N GLY A 77 4.09 -13.49 2.03
CA GLY A 77 2.81 -13.13 1.41
C GLY A 77 1.92 -14.33 1.12
N GLU A 78 2.48 -15.41 0.57
CA GLU A 78 1.76 -16.66 0.29
C GLU A 78 1.34 -17.37 1.56
N PHE A 79 2.20 -17.38 2.60
CA PHE A 79 1.84 -17.84 3.93
C PHE A 79 0.61 -17.09 4.46
N GLY A 80 0.63 -15.75 4.39
CA GLY A 80 -0.50 -14.92 4.80
C GLY A 80 -1.79 -15.21 4.02
N LYS A 81 -1.71 -15.42 2.69
CA LYS A 81 -2.88 -15.75 1.86
C LYS A 81 -3.54 -17.08 2.24
N ARG A 82 -2.75 -18.07 2.65
CA ARG A 82 -3.23 -19.43 2.96
C ARG A 82 -3.88 -19.56 4.33
N LEU A 83 -3.85 -18.52 5.16
CA LEU A 83 -4.51 -18.54 6.47
C LEU A 83 -6.05 -18.54 6.29
N PRO A 84 -6.79 -19.50 6.87
CA PRO A 84 -8.19 -19.80 6.54
C PRO A 84 -9.18 -18.67 6.84
N VAL A 85 -8.87 -17.78 7.81
CA VAL A 85 -9.72 -16.63 8.18
C VAL A 85 -9.04 -15.31 7.84
N VAL A 86 -7.79 -15.13 8.29
CA VAL A 86 -7.05 -13.86 8.17
C VAL A 86 -6.56 -13.62 6.73
N GLY A 87 -6.37 -14.68 5.93
CA GLY A 87 -5.93 -14.57 4.53
C GLY A 87 -6.88 -13.75 3.66
N LYS A 88 -8.18 -13.83 3.95
CA LYS A 88 -9.21 -13.03 3.25
C LYS A 88 -9.27 -11.58 3.77
N LEU A 89 -8.69 -11.28 4.92
CA LEU A 89 -8.66 -9.96 5.59
C LEU A 89 -7.36 -9.19 5.28
N GLY A 90 -6.65 -9.57 4.22
CA GLY A 90 -5.40 -8.90 3.85
C GLY A 90 -4.16 -9.35 4.62
N ALA A 91 -4.21 -10.51 5.29
CA ALA A 91 -3.04 -11.07 5.97
C ALA A 91 -1.84 -11.22 5.05
N ALA A 92 -2.01 -11.34 3.73
CA ALA A 92 -0.89 -11.36 2.79
C ALA A 92 0.03 -10.13 2.94
N ALA A 93 -0.54 -8.92 3.04
CA ALA A 93 0.24 -7.70 3.21
C ALA A 93 0.78 -7.57 4.65
N ILE A 94 -0.03 -7.93 5.65
CA ILE A 94 0.39 -7.92 7.07
C ILE A 94 1.58 -8.87 7.27
N CYS A 95 1.46 -10.12 6.82
CA CYS A 95 2.51 -11.13 6.91
C CYS A 95 3.75 -10.71 6.13
N ALA A 96 3.60 -10.15 4.92
CA ALA A 96 4.75 -9.70 4.13
C ALA A 96 5.53 -8.54 4.78
N THR A 97 4.92 -7.73 5.64
CA THR A 97 5.59 -6.60 6.32
C THR A 97 6.02 -6.92 7.76
N PHE A 98 5.12 -7.49 8.57
CA PHE A 98 5.33 -7.63 10.01
C PHE A 98 6.04 -8.92 10.42
N ILE A 99 5.90 -10.03 9.67
CA ILE A 99 6.67 -11.26 9.96
C ILE A 99 8.17 -10.99 9.80
N PRO A 100 8.66 -10.34 8.73
CA PRO A 100 10.08 -10.03 8.60
C PRO A 100 10.60 -9.16 9.74
N SER A 101 9.84 -8.15 10.17
CA SER A 101 10.17 -7.32 11.32
C SER A 101 10.33 -8.13 12.61
N ALA A 102 9.40 -9.07 12.87
CA ALA A 102 9.50 -10.00 13.99
C ALA A 102 10.70 -10.94 13.87
N MET A 103 10.96 -11.48 12.67
CA MET A 103 12.10 -12.37 12.42
C MET A 103 13.44 -11.68 12.68
N VAL A 104 13.56 -10.39 12.31
CA VAL A 104 14.74 -9.58 12.63
C VAL A 104 14.89 -9.44 14.15
N HIS A 105 13.81 -9.10 14.85
CA HIS A 105 13.85 -8.87 16.29
C HIS A 105 14.19 -10.13 17.11
N TYR A 106 13.64 -11.29 16.72
CA TYR A 106 13.91 -12.56 17.39
C TYR A 106 15.20 -13.24 16.92
N GLY A 107 15.98 -12.62 16.02
CA GLY A 107 17.22 -13.20 15.48
C GLY A 107 16.99 -14.44 14.61
N LEU A 108 15.80 -14.58 14.00
CA LEU A 108 15.46 -15.69 13.10
C LEU A 108 15.94 -15.46 11.67
N LEU A 109 16.11 -14.19 11.27
CA LEU A 109 16.69 -13.83 9.97
C LEU A 109 18.22 -13.71 10.14
N PRO A 110 19.04 -14.32 9.27
CA PRO A 110 20.50 -14.15 9.34
C PRO A 110 20.89 -12.68 9.20
N ASP A 111 21.82 -12.20 10.04
CA ASP A 111 22.28 -10.80 10.06
C ASP A 111 22.74 -10.32 8.68
N VAL A 112 23.39 -11.21 7.92
CA VAL A 112 23.85 -10.94 6.55
C VAL A 112 22.69 -10.55 5.62
N VAL A 113 21.51 -11.16 5.78
CA VAL A 113 20.29 -10.82 5.02
C VAL A 113 19.74 -9.47 5.48
N VAL A 114 19.73 -9.22 6.79
CA VAL A 114 19.26 -7.96 7.39
C VAL A 114 20.09 -6.80 6.87
N ASP A 115 21.41 -6.85 7.03
CA ASP A 115 22.34 -5.81 6.64
C ASP A 115 22.28 -5.52 5.14
N SER A 116 22.25 -6.58 4.33
CA SER A 116 22.15 -6.44 2.87
C SER A 116 20.84 -5.81 2.45
N THR A 117 19.73 -6.21 3.08
CA THR A 117 18.40 -5.64 2.82
C THR A 117 18.33 -4.17 3.22
N VAL A 118 18.83 -3.82 4.41
CA VAL A 118 18.87 -2.43 4.92
C VAL A 118 19.73 -1.56 4.00
N LYS A 119 20.92 -2.04 3.62
CA LYS A 119 21.82 -1.33 2.73
C LYS A 119 21.20 -1.10 1.36
N PHE A 120 20.63 -2.15 0.76
CA PHE A 120 19.93 -2.07 -0.52
C PHE A 120 18.74 -1.12 -0.48
N TYR A 121 17.91 -1.20 0.57
CA TYR A 121 16.75 -0.33 0.73
C TYR A 121 17.14 1.15 0.78
N LYS A 122 18.14 1.48 1.60
CA LYS A 122 18.64 2.86 1.77
C LYS A 122 19.37 3.37 0.51
N SER A 123 20.15 2.53 -0.17
CA SER A 123 20.95 2.98 -1.32
C SER A 123 20.13 3.16 -2.59
N THR A 124 19.11 2.31 -2.81
CA THR A 124 18.37 2.28 -4.08
C THR A 124 17.10 3.12 -4.06
N ASN A 125 16.55 3.43 -2.87
CA ASN A 125 15.23 4.05 -2.76
C ASN A 125 14.14 3.27 -3.52
N ILE A 126 14.24 1.93 -3.52
CA ILE A 126 13.36 1.03 -4.29
C ILE A 126 11.87 1.26 -4.04
N LEU A 127 11.50 1.66 -2.82
CA LEU A 127 10.14 2.03 -2.46
C LEU A 127 9.64 3.23 -3.29
N TYR A 128 10.47 4.26 -3.46
CA TYR A 128 10.08 5.43 -4.24
C TYR A 128 9.91 5.06 -5.72
N LEU A 129 10.82 4.26 -6.29
CA LEU A 129 10.65 3.75 -7.66
C LEU A 129 9.31 2.99 -7.81
N TYR A 130 9.01 2.10 -6.86
CA TYR A 130 7.74 1.38 -6.83
C TYR A 130 6.54 2.34 -6.79
N ILE A 131 6.55 3.32 -5.88
CA ILE A 131 5.48 4.31 -5.74
C ILE A 131 5.30 5.10 -7.04
N CYS A 132 6.38 5.50 -7.70
CA CYS A 132 6.34 6.24 -8.96
C CYS A 132 5.66 5.45 -10.07
N CYS A 133 6.09 4.21 -10.29
CA CYS A 133 5.52 3.33 -11.29
C CYS A 133 4.03 3.04 -11.04
N ILE A 134 3.63 2.86 -9.78
CA ILE A 134 2.22 2.63 -9.42
C ILE A 134 1.37 3.89 -9.61
N ILE A 135 1.80 5.05 -9.12
CA ILE A 135 1.03 6.31 -9.23
C ILE A 135 0.86 6.69 -10.70
N VAL A 136 1.95 6.78 -11.45
CA VAL A 136 1.88 7.21 -12.85
C VAL A 136 1.10 6.21 -13.69
N GLY A 137 1.37 4.91 -13.54
CA GLY A 137 0.65 3.89 -14.28
C GLY A 137 -0.84 3.80 -13.93
N SER A 138 -1.22 4.02 -12.67
CA SER A 138 -2.64 4.08 -12.28
C SER A 138 -3.35 5.33 -12.82
N ILE A 139 -2.74 6.53 -12.75
CA ILE A 139 -3.30 7.76 -13.36
C ILE A 139 -3.47 7.59 -14.87
N MET A 140 -2.45 7.06 -15.55
CA MET A 140 -2.51 6.86 -16.99
C MET A 140 -3.58 5.83 -17.40
N SER A 141 -3.89 4.86 -16.53
CA SER A 141 -4.96 3.88 -16.76
C SER A 141 -6.39 4.40 -16.51
N MET A 142 -6.55 5.56 -15.86
CA MET A 142 -7.87 6.11 -15.54
C MET A 142 -8.48 6.92 -16.67
N ASN A 143 -9.82 6.91 -16.73
CA ASN A 143 -10.59 7.85 -17.54
C ASN A 143 -10.49 9.26 -16.95
N ARG A 144 -10.31 10.26 -17.83
CA ARG A 144 -10.08 11.66 -17.42
C ARG A 144 -11.23 12.24 -16.62
N GLN A 145 -12.47 11.99 -17.03
CA GLN A 145 -13.64 12.50 -16.31
C GLN A 145 -13.74 11.91 -14.91
N VAL A 146 -13.48 10.60 -14.76
CA VAL A 146 -13.43 9.92 -13.47
C VAL A 146 -12.30 10.46 -12.60
N LEU A 147 -11.14 10.76 -13.19
CA LEU A 147 -10.01 11.39 -12.49
C LEU A 147 -10.42 12.76 -11.92
N ILE A 148 -10.93 13.67 -12.76
CA ILE A 148 -11.33 15.03 -12.33
C ILE A 148 -12.42 14.96 -11.26
N GLN A 149 -13.48 14.20 -11.50
CA GLN A 149 -14.61 14.10 -10.57
C GLN A 149 -14.19 13.44 -9.25
N GLY A 150 -13.36 12.40 -9.31
CA GLY A 150 -12.81 11.73 -8.14
C GLY A 150 -11.96 12.68 -7.31
N PHE A 151 -11.04 13.41 -7.94
CA PHE A 151 -10.16 14.36 -7.25
C PHE A 151 -10.94 15.49 -6.56
N MET A 152 -11.94 16.06 -7.23
CA MET A 152 -12.72 17.15 -6.63
C MET A 152 -13.60 16.68 -5.47
N ARG A 153 -14.18 15.48 -5.55
CA ARG A 153 -15.13 14.99 -4.55
C ARG A 153 -14.48 14.29 -3.37
N ILE A 154 -13.30 13.68 -3.52
CA ILE A 154 -12.66 12.90 -2.46
C ILE A 154 -12.20 13.74 -1.25
N PHE A 155 -11.96 15.05 -1.45
CA PHE A 155 -11.58 15.95 -0.35
C PHE A 155 -12.66 16.05 0.72
N VAL A 156 -13.94 16.01 0.36
CA VAL A 156 -15.06 16.13 1.31
C VAL A 156 -15.11 14.97 2.31
N PRO A 157 -15.21 13.68 1.89
CA PRO A 157 -15.25 12.56 2.82
C PRO A 157 -13.95 12.44 3.62
N MET A 158 -12.81 12.79 3.02
CA MET A 158 -11.53 12.81 3.73
C MET A 158 -11.51 13.85 4.85
N LEU A 159 -11.87 15.12 4.57
CA LEU A 159 -11.87 16.19 5.57
C LEU A 159 -12.89 15.93 6.68
N CYS A 160 -14.09 15.44 6.33
CA CYS A 160 -15.06 15.01 7.33
C CYS A 160 -14.51 13.85 8.18
N GLY A 161 -13.85 12.88 7.55
CA GLY A 161 -13.23 11.75 8.25
C GLY A 161 -12.13 12.17 9.22
N GLU A 162 -11.32 13.17 8.87
CA GLU A 162 -10.31 13.74 9.75
C GLU A 162 -10.96 14.32 11.02
N VAL A 163 -11.95 15.21 10.85
CA VAL A 163 -12.63 15.87 11.98
C VAL A 163 -13.35 14.87 12.87
N VAL A 164 -14.13 13.95 12.29
CA VAL A 164 -14.88 12.95 13.05
C VAL A 164 -13.93 11.96 13.73
N GLY A 165 -12.86 11.54 13.06
CA GLY A 165 -11.82 10.69 13.63
C GLY A 165 -11.16 11.33 14.85
N MET A 166 -10.77 12.60 14.75
CA MET A 166 -10.19 13.35 15.87
C MET A 166 -11.16 13.46 17.05
N ILE A 167 -12.42 13.80 16.80
CA ILE A 167 -13.43 13.92 17.86
C ILE A 167 -13.70 12.57 18.53
N ALA A 168 -13.87 11.50 17.75
CA ALA A 168 -14.15 10.17 18.28
C ALA A 168 -12.98 9.60 19.08
N GLY A 169 -11.74 9.78 18.59
CA GLY A 169 -10.53 9.42 19.31
C GLY A 169 -10.40 10.17 20.64
N MET A 170 -10.68 11.48 20.63
CA MET A 170 -10.62 12.32 21.84
C MET A 170 -11.69 11.91 22.85
N ALA A 171 -12.91 11.63 22.40
CA ALA A 171 -13.98 11.14 23.25
C ALA A 171 -13.59 9.81 23.90
N MET A 172 -13.04 8.86 23.14
CA MET A 172 -12.58 7.58 23.67
C MET A 172 -11.44 7.74 24.69
N GLY A 173 -10.46 8.61 24.41
CA GLY A 173 -9.39 8.91 25.36
C GLY A 173 -9.92 9.50 26.66
N THR A 174 -10.91 10.40 26.58
CA THR A 174 -11.56 10.99 27.75
C THR A 174 -12.32 9.93 28.57
N VAL A 175 -13.05 9.03 27.91
CA VAL A 175 -13.74 7.90 28.56
C VAL A 175 -12.76 6.98 29.30
N LEU A 176 -11.55 6.81 28.76
CA LEU A 176 -10.49 6.01 29.39
C LEU A 176 -9.70 6.78 30.47
N GLY A 177 -10.05 8.04 30.73
CA GLY A 177 -9.35 8.90 31.70
C GLY A 177 -7.95 9.36 31.23
N LEU A 178 -7.67 9.31 29.93
CA LEU A 178 -6.40 9.78 29.38
C LEU A 178 -6.37 11.32 29.30
N PRO A 179 -5.24 11.97 29.60
CA PRO A 179 -5.12 13.42 29.46
C PRO A 179 -5.42 13.87 28.02
N PRO A 180 -6.29 14.88 27.80
CA PRO A 180 -6.69 15.31 26.46
C PRO A 180 -5.51 15.72 25.57
N MET A 181 -4.57 16.52 26.09
CA MET A 181 -3.38 16.94 25.34
C MET A 181 -2.52 15.75 24.93
N GLN A 182 -2.32 14.78 25.82
CA GLN A 182 -1.54 13.60 25.51
C GLN A 182 -2.23 12.73 24.46
N THR A 183 -3.54 12.56 24.59
CA THR A 183 -4.36 11.78 23.65
C THR A 183 -4.32 12.39 22.26
N PHE A 184 -4.51 13.71 22.15
CA PHE A 184 -4.50 14.37 20.85
C PHE A 184 -3.12 14.32 20.20
N PHE A 185 -2.09 14.81 20.88
CA PHE A 185 -0.76 15.00 20.29
C PHE A 185 0.05 13.71 20.18
N PHE A 186 -0.07 12.77 21.11
CA PHE A 186 0.77 11.56 21.08
C PHE A 186 0.05 10.31 20.57
N LEU A 187 -1.28 10.33 20.44
CA LEU A 187 -2.03 9.20 19.87
C LEU A 187 -2.74 9.58 18.56
N ILE A 188 -3.66 10.53 18.59
CA ILE A 188 -4.55 10.81 17.45
C ILE A 188 -3.80 11.46 16.28
N LEU A 189 -3.09 12.56 16.56
CA LEU A 189 -2.39 13.32 15.54
C LEU A 189 -1.32 12.47 14.81
N PRO A 190 -0.50 11.64 15.49
CA PRO A 190 0.43 10.74 14.81
C PRO A 190 -0.25 9.75 13.87
N ILE A 191 -1.39 9.16 14.26
CA ILE A 191 -2.13 8.23 13.38
C ILE A 191 -2.50 8.94 12.08
N MET A 192 -2.88 10.22 12.15
CA MET A 192 -3.40 11.01 11.03
C MET A 192 -2.31 11.88 10.37
N ALA A 193 -1.04 11.73 10.76
CA ALA A 193 0.07 12.57 10.32
C ALA A 193 0.59 12.20 8.91
N GLY A 194 0.08 11.15 8.27
CA GLY A 194 0.53 10.74 6.95
C GLY A 194 1.79 9.86 6.95
N GLY A 195 2.07 9.17 8.05
CA GLY A 195 3.11 8.15 8.13
C GLY A 195 4.41 8.58 8.80
N VAL A 196 5.47 7.79 8.60
CA VAL A 196 6.75 7.98 9.30
C VAL A 196 7.56 9.14 8.72
N GLY A 197 7.79 9.11 7.40
CA GLY A 197 8.65 10.07 6.71
C GLY A 197 8.07 11.47 6.63
N GLU A 198 6.82 11.59 6.18
CA GLU A 198 6.13 12.86 6.00
C GLU A 198 5.38 13.35 7.25
N GLY A 199 5.16 12.45 8.22
CA GLY A 199 4.35 12.74 9.41
C GLY A 199 5.15 12.73 10.71
N ALA A 200 5.52 11.54 11.18
CA ALA A 200 6.16 11.33 12.47
C ALA A 200 7.47 12.09 12.61
N ILE A 201 8.32 12.11 11.58
CA ILE A 201 9.60 12.83 11.63
C ILE A 201 9.37 14.35 11.78
N PRO A 202 8.63 15.04 10.89
CA PRO A 202 8.31 16.47 11.07
C PRO A 202 7.59 16.77 12.38
N LEU A 203 6.67 15.90 12.81
CA LEU A 203 5.94 16.05 14.07
C LEU A 203 6.90 15.98 15.27
N SER A 204 7.83 15.02 15.28
CA SER A 204 8.85 14.88 16.32
C SER A 204 9.80 16.08 16.37
N MET A 205 10.15 16.66 15.22
CA MET A 205 10.94 17.90 15.15
C MET A 205 10.17 19.07 15.75
N GLY A 206 8.89 19.21 15.42
CA GLY A 206 8.03 20.25 15.99
C GLY A 206 7.89 20.12 17.51
N TYR A 207 7.76 18.89 18.02
CA TYR A 207 7.75 18.63 19.46
C TYR A 207 9.08 18.95 20.11
N ALA A 208 10.21 18.67 19.46
CA ALA A 208 11.51 19.03 19.99
C ALA A 208 11.67 20.55 20.15
N THR A 209 11.17 21.32 19.18
CA THR A 209 11.21 22.79 19.23
C THR A 209 10.24 23.37 20.25
N ILE A 210 9.00 22.87 20.32
CA ILE A 210 7.92 23.47 21.12
C ILE A 210 7.90 22.95 22.57
N LEU A 211 8.14 21.66 22.77
CA LEU A 211 8.08 20.99 24.08
C LEU A 211 9.46 20.79 24.72
N HIS A 212 10.53 21.25 24.06
CA HIS A 212 11.93 21.08 24.50
C HIS A 212 12.31 19.62 24.80
N MET A 213 11.68 18.67 24.10
CA MET A 213 12.00 17.25 24.21
C MET A 213 13.03 16.82 23.17
N GLU A 214 13.82 15.80 23.46
CA GLU A 214 14.72 15.24 22.46
C GLU A 214 13.91 14.62 21.30
N GLN A 215 14.27 14.93 20.05
CA GLN A 215 13.56 14.43 18.87
C GLN A 215 13.49 12.90 18.85
N GLY A 216 14.57 12.21 19.24
CA GLY A 216 14.60 10.74 19.30
C GLY A 216 13.56 10.17 20.26
N VAL A 217 13.39 10.81 21.42
CA VAL A 217 12.38 10.42 22.43
C VAL A 217 10.96 10.68 21.91
N ALA A 218 10.74 11.84 21.29
CA ALA A 218 9.46 12.19 20.67
C ALA A 218 9.08 11.18 19.58
N LEU A 219 10.02 10.86 18.70
CA LEU A 219 9.85 9.91 17.60
C LEU A 219 9.58 8.50 18.13
N GLY A 220 10.35 8.04 19.11
CA GLY A 220 10.16 6.73 19.76
C GLY A 220 8.78 6.56 20.38
N ARG A 221 8.17 7.65 20.87
CA ARG A 221 6.82 7.63 21.44
C ARG A 221 5.71 7.54 20.40
N ILE A 222 5.84 8.27 19.28
CA ILE A 222 4.78 8.39 18.26
C ILE A 222 4.86 7.30 17.18
N LEU A 223 6.07 6.79 16.89
CA LEU A 223 6.32 5.82 15.83
C LEU A 223 5.49 4.53 16.00
N PRO A 224 5.46 3.88 17.18
CA PRO A 224 4.57 2.74 17.40
C PRO A 224 3.09 3.03 17.12
N ILE A 225 2.61 4.22 17.49
CA ILE A 225 1.19 4.60 17.37
C ILE A 225 0.81 4.73 15.89
N VAL A 226 1.68 5.38 15.09
CA VAL A 226 1.55 5.44 13.62
C VAL A 226 1.47 4.02 13.05
N MET A 227 2.31 3.11 13.57
CA MET A 227 2.36 1.75 13.06
C MET A 227 1.11 0.93 13.37
N LEU A 228 0.60 1.03 14.60
CA LEU A 228 -0.64 0.38 15.04
C LEU A 228 -1.88 0.96 14.32
N GLY A 229 -1.90 2.26 14.07
CA GLY A 229 -2.90 2.91 13.21
C GLY A 229 -2.91 2.29 11.81
N GLY A 230 -1.74 2.19 11.19
CA GLY A 230 -1.60 1.55 9.87
C GLY A 230 -1.99 0.07 9.87
N LEU A 231 -1.62 -0.70 10.90
CA LEU A 231 -2.03 -2.10 11.04
C LEU A 231 -3.56 -2.23 11.12
N THR A 232 -4.20 -1.38 11.93
CA THR A 232 -5.67 -1.32 12.06
C THR A 232 -6.31 -0.99 10.71
N ALA A 233 -5.76 -0.02 9.97
CA ALA A 233 -6.22 0.36 8.64
C ALA A 233 -6.09 -0.78 7.63
N ILE A 234 -5.00 -1.55 7.65
CA ILE A 234 -4.81 -2.72 6.77
C ILE A 234 -5.89 -3.77 7.04
N VAL A 235 -6.18 -4.07 8.31
CA VAL A 235 -7.23 -5.02 8.70
C VAL A 235 -8.60 -4.54 8.23
N LEU A 236 -8.92 -3.26 8.48
CA LEU A 236 -10.20 -2.67 8.07
C LEU A 236 -10.38 -2.64 6.54
N ALA A 237 -9.33 -2.33 5.78
CA ALA A 237 -9.38 -2.41 4.31
C ALA A 237 -9.66 -3.84 3.82
N GLY A 238 -9.12 -4.85 4.51
CA GLY A 238 -9.40 -6.26 4.23
C GLY A 238 -10.85 -6.65 4.54
N VAL A 239 -11.39 -6.18 5.66
CA VAL A 239 -12.82 -6.34 6.02
C VAL A 239 -13.70 -5.67 4.97
N LEU A 240 -13.38 -4.42 4.57
CA LEU A 240 -14.13 -3.67 3.56
C LEU A 240 -14.13 -4.34 2.19
N ASN A 241 -13.02 -4.96 1.79
CA ASN A 241 -12.94 -5.75 0.56
C ASN A 241 -13.87 -6.98 0.61
N GLN A 242 -13.91 -7.69 1.74
CA GLN A 242 -14.87 -8.79 1.91
C GLN A 242 -16.31 -8.29 1.88
N LEU A 243 -16.59 -7.16 2.53
CA LEU A 243 -17.89 -6.53 2.51
C LEU A 243 -18.30 -6.15 1.08
N GLY A 244 -17.38 -5.64 0.26
CA GLY A 244 -17.63 -5.28 -1.14
C GLY A 244 -17.92 -6.49 -2.03
N LYS A 245 -17.23 -7.61 -1.79
CA LYS A 245 -17.54 -8.89 -2.46
C LYS A 245 -18.92 -9.42 -2.08
N ARG A 246 -19.36 -9.22 -0.84
CA ARG A 246 -20.69 -9.62 -0.37
C ARG A 246 -21.80 -8.68 -0.84
N TYR A 247 -21.49 -7.38 -0.98
CA TYR A 247 -22.42 -6.35 -1.41
C TYR A 247 -21.85 -5.55 -2.60
N PRO A 248 -21.92 -6.10 -3.83
CA PRO A 248 -21.31 -5.47 -5.01
C PRO A 248 -21.83 -4.07 -5.33
N HIS A 249 -23.06 -3.73 -4.91
CA HIS A 249 -23.64 -2.41 -5.11
C HIS A 249 -22.94 -1.28 -4.32
N LEU A 250 -22.13 -1.63 -3.32
CA LEU A 250 -21.39 -0.68 -2.47
C LEU A 250 -19.96 -0.43 -2.94
N THR A 251 -19.48 -1.13 -3.97
CA THR A 251 -18.11 -1.00 -4.47
C THR A 251 -18.08 -0.76 -5.98
N GLY A 252 -17.09 0.00 -6.44
CA GLY A 252 -16.77 0.24 -7.84
C GLY A 252 -15.56 -0.57 -8.33
N GLU A 253 -15.12 -1.57 -7.57
CA GLU A 253 -13.97 -2.40 -7.92
C GLU A 253 -12.66 -1.64 -8.21
N GLY A 254 -12.40 -0.54 -7.49
CA GLY A 254 -11.27 0.36 -7.74
C GLY A 254 -11.61 1.61 -8.53
N GLN A 255 -12.90 1.87 -8.76
CA GLN A 255 -13.43 3.14 -9.25
C GLN A 255 -14.15 3.87 -8.11
N LEU A 256 -13.80 5.15 -7.90
CA LEU A 256 -14.44 5.98 -6.87
C LEU A 256 -15.81 6.52 -7.29
N MET A 257 -15.99 6.75 -8.58
CA MET A 257 -17.19 7.32 -9.16
C MET A 257 -17.92 6.28 -10.00
N PRO A 258 -19.25 6.17 -9.88
CA PRO A 258 -20.04 5.40 -10.83
C PRO A 258 -19.86 5.98 -12.22
N SER A 259 -19.41 5.17 -13.18
CA SER A 259 -19.37 5.59 -14.59
C SER A 259 -20.81 5.85 -15.05
N LYS A 260 -21.08 7.01 -15.66
CA LYS A 260 -22.42 7.28 -16.23
C LYS A 260 -22.72 6.24 -17.32
N LYS A 261 -23.83 5.50 -17.15
CA LYS A 261 -24.37 4.61 -18.21
C LYS A 261 -24.67 5.47 -19.45
N GLY A 262 -23.83 5.35 -20.47
CA GLY A 262 -23.89 6.16 -21.70
C GLY A 262 -22.53 6.69 -22.17
N GLU A 263 -21.53 6.80 -21.29
CA GLU A 263 -20.15 7.19 -21.62
C GLU A 263 -19.22 5.95 -21.74
N LEU A 264 -19.74 4.88 -22.35
CA LEU A 264 -18.90 3.75 -22.82
C LEU A 264 -18.18 4.07 -24.16
N GLY A 265 -18.23 5.33 -24.61
CA GLY A 265 -17.52 5.80 -25.79
C GLY A 265 -16.37 6.76 -25.43
N SER A 266 -15.17 6.46 -25.94
CA SER A 266 -13.97 7.34 -26.04
C SER A 266 -12.97 7.43 -24.87
N GLY A 267 -12.90 6.42 -24.00
CA GLY A 267 -11.79 6.29 -23.01
C GLY A 267 -10.75 5.23 -23.36
N THR A 268 -11.15 4.23 -24.16
CA THR A 268 -10.27 3.26 -24.77
C THR A 268 -10.37 3.46 -26.27
N ASP A 269 -9.52 4.32 -26.84
CA ASP A 269 -9.02 3.99 -28.17
C ASP A 269 -8.40 2.60 -28.00
N LYS A 270 -9.13 1.58 -28.45
CA LYS A 270 -8.66 0.20 -28.41
C LYS A 270 -7.40 0.19 -29.26
N PHE A 271 -6.24 0.30 -28.62
CA PHE A 271 -5.01 -0.10 -29.26
C PHE A 271 -5.11 -1.63 -29.41
N GLU A 272 -5.55 -2.07 -30.59
CA GLU A 272 -5.52 -3.46 -31.01
C GLU A 272 -4.05 -3.83 -31.26
N GLY A 273 -3.31 -4.05 -30.18
CA GLY A 273 -1.92 -4.45 -30.23
C GLY A 273 -1.37 -4.64 -28.82
N ASN A 274 -0.69 -5.76 -28.60
CA ASN A 274 0.09 -5.93 -27.37
C ASN A 274 1.10 -4.78 -27.33
N PRO A 275 1.09 -3.90 -26.31
CA PRO A 275 2.05 -2.81 -26.25
C PRO A 275 3.46 -3.40 -26.35
N GLY A 276 4.17 -3.05 -27.42
CA GLY A 276 5.53 -3.53 -27.62
C GLY A 276 6.40 -3.15 -26.41
N VAL A 277 7.50 -3.88 -26.21
CA VAL A 277 8.45 -3.63 -25.10
C VAL A 277 8.86 -2.15 -25.00
N ASN A 278 8.93 -1.45 -26.14
CA ASN A 278 9.19 -0.01 -26.21
C ASN A 278 8.14 0.83 -25.48
N ALA A 279 6.85 0.50 -25.60
CA ALA A 279 5.79 1.22 -24.89
C ALA A 279 5.91 1.04 -23.37
N LEU A 280 6.23 -0.17 -22.92
CA LEU A 280 6.51 -0.47 -21.51
C LEU A 280 7.71 0.35 -21.02
N ALA A 281 8.82 0.35 -21.76
CA ALA A 281 10.01 1.13 -21.43
C ALA A 281 9.71 2.64 -21.36
N CYS A 282 8.99 3.18 -22.34
CA CYS A 282 8.55 4.58 -22.33
C CYS A 282 7.63 4.90 -21.13
N GLY A 283 6.73 3.99 -20.76
CA GLY A 283 5.88 4.16 -19.59
C GLY A 283 6.66 4.17 -18.28
N ALA A 284 7.67 3.30 -18.15
CA ALA A 284 8.57 3.30 -16.99
C ALA A 284 9.41 4.59 -16.93
N LEU A 285 9.97 5.01 -18.08
CA LEU A 285 10.74 6.23 -18.19
C LEU A 285 9.88 7.46 -17.85
N LEU A 286 8.65 7.53 -18.34
CA LEU A 286 7.71 8.59 -18.00
C LEU A 286 7.50 8.69 -16.49
N ALA A 287 7.34 7.56 -15.79
CA ALA A 287 7.18 7.55 -14.34
C ALA A 287 8.41 8.15 -13.62
N ILE A 288 9.61 7.80 -14.08
CA ILE A 288 10.86 8.33 -13.52
C ILE A 288 11.01 9.83 -13.82
N LEU A 289 10.73 10.27 -15.04
CA LEU A 289 10.81 11.68 -15.43
C LEU A 289 9.84 12.55 -14.63
N LEU A 290 8.60 12.09 -14.45
CA LEU A 290 7.62 12.80 -13.62
C LEU A 290 8.04 12.84 -12.14
N TYR A 291 8.70 11.79 -11.65
CA TYR A 291 9.30 11.83 -10.31
C TYR A 291 10.43 12.85 -10.20
N MET A 292 11.29 12.95 -11.21
CA MET A 292 12.35 13.97 -11.26
C MET A 292 11.77 15.39 -11.30
N VAL A 293 10.68 15.61 -12.02
CA VAL A 293 9.91 16.87 -11.97
C VAL A 293 9.38 17.10 -10.55
N GLY A 294 8.86 16.07 -9.90
CA GLY A 294 8.44 16.12 -8.49
C GLY A 294 9.58 16.50 -7.54
N MET A 295 10.79 15.94 -7.72
CA MET A 295 11.97 16.29 -6.93
C MET A 295 12.41 17.74 -7.17
N LEU A 296 12.31 18.23 -8.41
CA LEU A 296 12.56 19.63 -8.70
C LEU A 296 11.54 20.50 -7.98
N GLY A 297 10.25 20.17 -8.06
CA GLY A 297 9.19 20.84 -7.29
C GLY A 297 9.51 20.87 -5.80
N GLN A 298 9.90 19.73 -5.20
CA GLN A 298 10.24 19.65 -3.78
C GLN A 298 11.31 20.67 -3.37
N LYS A 299 12.32 20.94 -4.19
CA LYS A 299 13.35 21.94 -3.87
C LYS A 299 12.82 23.38 -3.83
N TRP A 300 11.76 23.69 -4.58
CA TRP A 300 11.25 25.04 -4.75
C TRP A 300 10.09 25.35 -3.82
N ILE A 301 9.17 24.39 -3.65
CA ILE A 301 7.93 24.55 -2.86
C ILE A 301 7.91 23.73 -1.57
N GLY A 302 8.92 22.89 -1.32
CA GLY A 302 9.00 22.06 -0.10
C GLY A 302 8.05 20.86 -0.07
N LEU A 303 7.14 20.70 -1.05
CA LEU A 303 6.23 19.56 -1.09
C LEU A 303 6.97 18.24 -1.39
N PRO A 304 6.59 17.10 -0.78
CA PRO A 304 7.22 15.81 -1.05
C PRO A 304 7.20 15.45 -2.55
N ALA A 305 8.32 14.94 -3.09
CA ALA A 305 8.45 14.64 -4.52
C ALA A 305 7.31 13.80 -5.12
N PRO A 306 6.80 12.74 -4.47
CA PRO A 306 5.65 11.99 -4.99
C PRO A 306 4.34 12.79 -5.10
N VAL A 307 4.15 13.83 -4.28
CA VAL A 307 3.01 14.75 -4.40
C VAL A 307 3.17 15.62 -5.65
N GLY A 308 4.35 16.22 -5.83
CA GLY A 308 4.66 17.01 -7.01
C GLY A 308 4.54 16.19 -8.30
N MET A 309 5.03 14.96 -8.29
CA MET A 309 4.87 13.99 -9.37
C MET A 309 3.40 13.69 -9.66
N LEU A 310 2.57 13.52 -8.63
CA LEU A 310 1.14 13.26 -8.81
C LEU A 310 0.45 14.41 -9.54
N PHE A 311 0.69 15.66 -9.13
CA PHE A 311 0.16 16.82 -9.84
C PHE A 311 0.66 16.91 -11.28
N ALA A 312 1.97 16.69 -11.50
CA ALA A 312 2.54 16.66 -12.85
C ALA A 312 1.89 15.56 -13.71
N ALA A 313 1.71 14.36 -13.18
CA ALA A 313 1.08 13.24 -13.88
C ALA A 313 -0.39 13.53 -14.24
N VAL A 314 -1.15 14.16 -13.32
CA VAL A 314 -2.52 14.60 -13.59
C VAL A 314 -2.53 15.67 -14.69
N LEU A 315 -1.68 16.70 -14.59
CA LEU A 315 -1.59 17.76 -15.60
C LEU A 315 -1.27 17.20 -16.98
N VAL A 316 -0.28 16.31 -17.07
CA VAL A 316 0.10 15.63 -18.32
C VAL A 316 -1.06 14.81 -18.87
N LYS A 317 -1.80 14.08 -18.02
CA LYS A 317 -2.97 13.30 -18.44
C LYS A 317 -4.10 14.20 -18.95
N LEU A 318 -4.35 15.33 -18.29
CA LEU A 318 -5.39 16.30 -18.66
C LEU A 318 -5.05 17.06 -19.94
N ALA A 319 -3.78 17.43 -20.13
CA ALA A 319 -3.29 18.15 -21.30
C ALA A 319 -3.13 17.28 -22.56
N ASN A 320 -3.51 16.00 -22.52
CA ASN A 320 -3.20 15.03 -23.59
C ASN A 320 -1.69 14.88 -23.90
N GLY A 321 -0.81 15.17 -22.94
CA GLY A 321 0.64 15.20 -23.19
C GLY A 321 1.28 13.84 -23.49
N VAL A 322 0.54 12.73 -23.35
CA VAL A 322 1.04 11.36 -23.52
C VAL A 322 0.14 10.59 -24.47
N SER A 323 0.73 9.96 -25.49
CA SER A 323 0.02 9.16 -26.49
C SER A 323 -0.65 7.92 -25.87
N PRO A 324 -1.73 7.39 -26.48
CA PRO A 324 -2.40 6.17 -26.00
C PRO A 324 -1.44 4.99 -25.81
N THR A 325 -0.46 4.83 -26.70
CA THR A 325 0.55 3.77 -26.62
C THR A 325 1.38 3.85 -25.33
N ILE A 326 1.85 5.04 -24.94
CA ILE A 326 2.61 5.22 -23.69
C ILE A 326 1.70 5.07 -22.47
N GLN A 327 0.42 5.44 -22.56
CA GLN A 327 -0.55 5.20 -21.49
C GLN A 327 -0.73 3.69 -21.24
N HIS A 328 -0.90 2.88 -22.29
CA HIS A 328 -0.95 1.42 -22.20
C HIS A 328 0.35 0.80 -21.68
N GLY A 329 1.50 1.34 -22.12
CA GLY A 329 2.80 0.98 -21.59
C GLY A 329 2.89 1.21 -20.08
N SER A 330 2.47 2.39 -19.62
CA SER A 330 2.43 2.76 -18.20
C SER A 330 1.47 1.87 -17.40
N MET A 331 0.33 1.48 -17.97
CA MET A 331 -0.59 0.51 -17.36
C MET A 331 0.06 -0.87 -17.19
N THR A 332 0.86 -1.30 -18.16
CA THR A 332 1.58 -2.59 -18.10
C THR A 332 2.67 -2.56 -17.03
N VAL A 333 3.42 -1.46 -16.92
CA VAL A 333 4.36 -1.22 -15.82
C VAL A 333 3.64 -1.28 -14.47
N TYR A 334 2.51 -0.59 -14.33
CA TYR A 334 1.69 -0.66 -13.11
C TYR A 334 1.30 -2.09 -12.74
N LYS A 335 0.80 -2.90 -13.71
CA LYS A 335 0.43 -4.31 -13.48
C LYS A 335 1.64 -5.15 -13.04
N PHE A 336 2.79 -4.93 -13.66
CA PHE A 336 4.03 -5.61 -13.30
C PHE A 336 4.43 -5.30 -11.86
N PHE A 337 4.54 -4.02 -11.49
CA PHE A 337 4.95 -3.63 -10.14
C PHE A 337 3.96 -4.12 -9.07
N ARG A 338 2.65 -4.00 -9.33
CA ARG A 338 1.60 -4.50 -8.43
C ARG A 338 1.67 -6.01 -8.18
N THR A 339 2.04 -6.77 -9.19
CA THR A 339 1.96 -8.24 -9.13
C THR A 339 3.28 -8.84 -8.66
N ALA A 340 4.40 -8.33 -9.18
CA ALA A 340 5.72 -8.91 -8.98
C ALA A 340 6.53 -8.23 -7.87
N VAL A 341 6.33 -6.93 -7.64
CA VAL A 341 7.25 -6.11 -6.82
C VAL A 341 6.67 -5.74 -5.45
N THR A 342 5.34 -5.79 -5.30
CA THR A 342 4.65 -5.40 -4.05
C THR A 342 5.12 -6.19 -2.82
N TYR A 343 5.04 -7.53 -2.81
CA TYR A 343 5.48 -8.31 -1.65
C TYR A 343 7.00 -8.21 -1.37
N PRO A 344 7.89 -8.23 -2.38
CA PRO A 344 9.31 -7.95 -2.16
C PRO A 344 9.57 -6.59 -1.47
N VAL A 345 8.86 -5.54 -1.88
CA VAL A 345 8.99 -4.20 -1.27
C VAL A 345 8.45 -4.19 0.16
N LEU A 346 7.31 -4.83 0.42
CA LEU A 346 6.76 -4.96 1.77
C LEU A 346 7.72 -5.70 2.71
N PHE A 347 8.40 -6.75 2.22
CA PHE A 347 9.45 -7.44 2.96
C PHE A 347 10.63 -6.51 3.27
N ALA A 348 11.13 -5.78 2.26
CA ALA A 348 12.23 -4.84 2.46
C ALA A 348 11.89 -3.77 3.51
N VAL A 349 10.65 -3.27 3.50
CA VAL A 349 10.13 -2.31 4.49
C VAL A 349 10.05 -2.94 5.89
N GLY A 350 9.58 -4.18 5.98
CA GLY A 350 9.50 -4.96 7.22
C GLY A 350 10.86 -5.12 7.90
N VAL A 351 11.89 -5.42 7.11
CA VAL A 351 13.26 -5.59 7.62
C VAL A 351 13.93 -4.25 7.91
N ALA A 352 13.79 -3.26 7.02
CA ALA A 352 14.64 -2.07 7.05
C ALA A 352 14.15 -0.95 7.96
N ILE A 353 12.83 -0.77 8.11
CA ILE A 353 12.26 0.43 8.76
C ILE A 353 11.08 0.15 9.70
N THR A 354 10.78 -1.11 10.01
CA THR A 354 9.64 -1.50 10.86
C THR A 354 10.16 -1.98 12.22
N PRO A 355 10.15 -1.14 13.28
CA PRO A 355 10.63 -1.54 14.60
C PRO A 355 9.62 -2.41 15.37
N TRP A 356 9.91 -3.71 15.48
CA TRP A 356 9.04 -4.69 16.14
C TRP A 356 8.86 -4.43 17.64
N GLN A 357 9.96 -4.15 18.37
CA GLN A 357 9.90 -3.94 19.82
C GLN A 357 9.01 -2.75 20.18
N GLU A 358 9.16 -1.65 19.43
CA GLU A 358 8.37 -0.44 19.62
C GLU A 358 6.87 -0.70 19.38
N LEU A 359 6.55 -1.47 18.33
CA LEU A 359 5.18 -1.90 18.05
C LEU A 359 4.56 -2.69 19.23
N ILE A 360 5.31 -3.63 19.81
CA ILE A 360 4.85 -4.41 20.97
C ILE A 360 4.68 -3.51 22.19
N ASN A 361 5.64 -2.61 22.45
CA ASN A 361 5.61 -1.73 23.62
C ASN A 361 4.37 -0.83 23.63
N ALA A 362 3.92 -0.39 22.46
CA ALA A 362 2.73 0.44 22.36
C ALA A 362 1.40 -0.33 22.37
N PHE A 363 1.46 -1.66 22.38
CA PHE A 363 0.30 -2.55 22.44
C PHE A 363 -0.29 -2.57 23.85
N THR A 364 -0.86 -1.45 24.28
CA THR A 364 -1.65 -1.33 25.51
C THR A 364 -3.13 -1.30 25.16
N LEU A 365 -3.97 -1.81 26.06
CA LEU A 365 -5.42 -1.85 25.84
C LEU A 365 -6.00 -0.44 25.62
N GLN A 366 -5.52 0.55 26.37
CA GLN A 366 -5.96 1.94 26.25
C GLN A 366 -5.59 2.54 24.89
N ASN A 367 -4.33 2.39 24.46
CA ASN A 367 -3.90 2.89 23.16
C ASN A 367 -4.67 2.21 22.03
N LEU A 368 -4.85 0.89 22.11
CA LEU A 368 -5.55 0.12 21.09
C LEU A 368 -7.00 0.59 20.93
N LEU A 369 -7.72 0.81 22.04
CA LEU A 369 -9.10 1.29 22.00
C LEU A 369 -9.21 2.68 21.35
N VAL A 370 -8.31 3.61 21.69
CA VAL A 370 -8.28 4.95 21.05
C VAL A 370 -7.95 4.85 19.57
N ILE A 371 -6.93 4.06 19.20
CA ILE A 371 -6.50 3.87 17.81
C ILE A 371 -7.63 3.27 16.98
N VAL A 372 -8.20 2.14 17.43
CA VAL A 372 -9.27 1.44 16.72
C VAL A 372 -10.50 2.33 16.58
N THR A 373 -10.87 3.08 17.62
CA THR A 373 -12.01 4.01 17.56
C THR A 373 -11.76 5.14 16.56
N THR A 374 -10.56 5.74 16.59
CA THR A 374 -10.17 6.80 15.65
C THR A 374 -10.24 6.32 14.21
N VAL A 375 -9.62 5.17 13.90
CA VAL A 375 -9.58 4.64 12.53
C VAL A 375 -10.98 4.18 12.08
N LEU A 376 -11.76 3.53 12.94
CA LEU A 376 -13.15 3.15 12.62
C LEU A 376 -14.03 4.37 12.33
N ALA A 377 -13.92 5.43 13.12
CA ALA A 377 -14.68 6.66 12.92
C ALA A 377 -14.29 7.35 11.61
N LEU A 378 -13.00 7.41 11.31
CA LEU A 378 -12.48 7.96 10.06
C LEU A 378 -13.00 7.16 8.84
N VAL A 379 -12.87 5.83 8.88
CA VAL A 379 -13.30 4.93 7.81
C VAL A 379 -14.81 4.91 7.64
N GLY A 380 -15.55 4.87 8.75
CA GLY A 380 -17.01 4.93 8.76
C GLY A 380 -17.51 6.24 8.17
N THR A 381 -16.90 7.36 8.53
CA THR A 381 -17.25 8.67 7.97
C THR A 381 -16.99 8.72 6.47
N GLY A 382 -15.84 8.22 6.00
CA GLY A 382 -15.54 8.07 4.58
C GLY A 382 -16.61 7.27 3.84
N PHE A 383 -17.05 6.16 4.42
CA PHE A 383 -18.13 5.33 3.87
C PHE A 383 -19.45 6.10 3.75
N TYR A 384 -19.93 6.72 4.83
CA TYR A 384 -21.24 7.39 4.86
C TYR A 384 -21.26 8.68 4.03
N VAL A 385 -20.23 9.52 4.17
CA VAL A 385 -20.12 10.77 3.41
C VAL A 385 -19.92 10.46 1.93
N GLY A 386 -19.06 9.48 1.59
CA GLY A 386 -18.87 9.01 0.23
C GLY A 386 -20.17 8.54 -0.43
N LYS A 387 -20.98 7.76 0.30
CA LYS A 387 -22.31 7.34 -0.17
C LYS A 387 -23.23 8.54 -0.47
N LYS A 388 -23.24 9.54 0.41
CA LYS A 388 -24.13 10.72 0.29
C LYS A 388 -23.79 11.60 -0.91
N ILE A 389 -22.51 11.68 -1.28
CA ILE A 389 -22.04 12.46 -2.45
C ILE A 389 -22.01 11.64 -3.75
N GLY A 390 -22.57 10.43 -3.74
CA GLY A 390 -22.72 9.57 -4.91
C GLY A 390 -21.44 8.86 -5.35
N MET A 391 -20.47 8.66 -4.45
CA MET A 391 -19.27 7.85 -4.67
C MET A 391 -19.51 6.41 -4.24
N HIS A 392 -18.65 5.49 -4.70
CA HIS A 392 -18.65 4.11 -4.19
C HIS A 392 -18.13 4.08 -2.75
N PRO A 393 -18.99 3.78 -1.76
CA PRO A 393 -18.67 4.01 -0.35
C PRO A 393 -17.54 3.13 0.16
N ILE A 394 -17.40 1.89 -0.34
CA ILE A 394 -16.31 0.99 0.08
C ILE A 394 -14.96 1.48 -0.44
N ASP A 395 -14.89 1.91 -1.69
CA ASP A 395 -13.66 2.40 -2.31
C ASP A 395 -13.20 3.71 -1.65
N VAL A 396 -14.15 4.60 -1.32
CA VAL A 396 -13.86 5.81 -0.52
C VAL A 396 -13.38 5.45 0.89
N ALA A 397 -14.05 4.52 1.56
CA ALA A 397 -13.65 4.08 2.90
C ALA A 397 -12.23 3.45 2.92
N ILE A 398 -11.85 2.72 1.87
CA ILE A 398 -10.49 2.18 1.70
C ILE A 398 -9.48 3.32 1.48
N VAL A 399 -9.81 4.36 0.71
CA VAL A 399 -8.96 5.56 0.59
C VAL A 399 -8.85 6.29 1.93
N SER A 400 -9.94 6.37 2.70
CA SER A 400 -9.91 6.92 4.06
C SER A 400 -8.99 6.10 4.98
N CYS A 401 -8.96 4.76 4.88
CA CYS A 401 -8.00 3.94 5.64
C CYS A 401 -6.55 4.43 5.44
N CYS A 402 -6.19 4.89 4.25
CA CYS A 402 -4.85 5.40 3.94
C CYS A 402 -4.47 6.66 4.74
N GLN A 403 -5.43 7.47 5.21
CA GLN A 403 -5.15 8.62 6.09
C GLN A 403 -4.51 8.19 7.42
N SER A 404 -4.78 6.96 7.86
CA SER A 404 -4.14 6.32 9.02
C SER A 404 -2.95 5.43 8.66
N GLY A 405 -2.48 5.47 7.40
CA GLY A 405 -1.39 4.65 6.89
C GLY A 405 -0.01 5.17 7.25
N GLN A 406 0.98 4.27 7.24
CA GLN A 406 2.40 4.56 7.49
C GLN A 406 3.08 5.28 6.29
N GLY A 407 2.39 6.21 5.63
CA GLY A 407 2.92 6.87 4.43
C GLY A 407 2.73 6.01 3.19
N GLY A 408 3.61 6.18 2.20
CA GLY A 408 3.51 5.41 0.96
C GLY A 408 3.64 3.88 1.13
N THR A 409 4.35 3.39 2.14
CA THR A 409 4.41 1.96 2.47
C THR A 409 3.07 1.45 3.00
N GLY A 410 2.46 2.22 3.90
CA GLY A 410 1.15 1.95 4.48
C GLY A 410 0.07 1.91 3.40
N ASP A 411 0.05 2.89 2.50
CA ASP A 411 -0.90 2.92 1.37
C ASP A 411 -0.81 1.65 0.54
N VAL A 412 0.41 1.17 0.27
CA VAL A 412 0.63 -0.05 -0.49
C VAL A 412 0.08 -1.26 0.25
N ALA A 413 0.33 -1.39 1.55
CA ALA A 413 -0.20 -2.48 2.35
C ALA A 413 -1.74 -2.44 2.45
N ILE A 414 -2.32 -1.26 2.70
CA ILE A 414 -3.76 -1.02 2.82
C ILE A 414 -4.47 -1.33 1.50
N LEU A 415 -3.99 -0.76 0.39
CA LEU A 415 -4.59 -0.99 -0.92
C LEU A 415 -4.36 -2.41 -1.44
N THR A 416 -3.28 -3.07 -1.03
CA THR A 416 -3.07 -4.51 -1.31
C THR A 416 -4.08 -5.35 -0.55
N SER A 417 -4.30 -5.07 0.74
CA SER A 417 -5.33 -5.72 1.57
C SER A 417 -6.75 -5.51 1.02
N GLY A 418 -7.04 -4.26 0.63
CA GLY A 418 -8.30 -3.86 0.01
C GLY A 418 -8.50 -4.39 -1.42
N ASN A 419 -7.45 -4.89 -2.07
CA ASN A 419 -7.43 -5.20 -3.51
C ASN A 419 -7.79 -4.01 -4.42
N ARG A 420 -7.28 -2.82 -4.08
CA ARG A 420 -7.61 -1.52 -4.69
C ARG A 420 -6.38 -0.68 -5.06
N MET A 421 -5.30 -1.33 -5.49
CA MET A 421 -4.06 -0.64 -5.90
C MET A 421 -4.24 0.41 -7.01
N THR A 422 -5.37 0.40 -7.76
CA THR A 422 -5.72 1.47 -8.70
C THR A 422 -5.96 2.81 -8.00
N LEU A 423 -6.36 2.80 -6.73
CA LEU A 423 -6.66 4.00 -5.94
C LEU A 423 -5.40 4.66 -5.34
N MET A 424 -4.19 4.18 -5.67
CA MET A 424 -2.93 4.74 -5.17
C MET A 424 -2.83 6.27 -5.30
N PRO A 425 -3.24 6.91 -6.41
CA PRO A 425 -3.16 8.37 -6.52
C PRO A 425 -4.01 9.08 -5.44
N PHE A 426 -5.22 8.57 -5.17
CA PHE A 426 -6.10 9.13 -4.15
C PHE A 426 -5.58 8.86 -2.74
N ALA A 427 -5.03 7.66 -2.49
CA ALA A 427 -4.37 7.33 -1.23
C ALA A 427 -3.20 8.29 -0.95
N GLN A 428 -2.38 8.59 -1.96
CA GLN A 428 -1.22 9.47 -1.78
C GLN A 428 -1.60 10.92 -1.48
N ILE A 429 -2.72 11.40 -2.00
CA ILE A 429 -3.30 12.69 -1.61
C ILE A 429 -3.74 12.63 -0.15
N ALA A 430 -4.49 11.58 0.21
CA ALA A 430 -4.99 11.40 1.56
C ALA A 430 -3.89 11.36 2.60
N THR A 431 -2.86 10.57 2.33
CA THR A 431 -1.76 10.36 3.26
C THR A 431 -0.81 11.56 3.27
N ARG A 432 -0.33 12.04 2.12
CA ARG A 432 0.74 13.06 2.10
C ARG A 432 0.22 14.49 2.25
N ILE A 433 -0.87 14.84 1.57
CA ILE A 433 -1.44 16.20 1.67
C ILE A 433 -2.24 16.32 2.95
N GLY A 434 -3.11 15.34 3.25
CA GLY A 434 -3.85 15.29 4.52
C GLY A 434 -2.91 15.28 5.73
N GLY A 435 -1.89 14.42 5.71
CA GLY A 435 -0.87 14.35 6.77
C GLY A 435 -0.10 15.66 6.96
N ALA A 436 0.40 16.28 5.89
CA ALA A 436 1.12 17.55 5.97
C ALA A 436 0.24 18.67 6.55
N ILE A 437 -1.04 18.72 6.20
CA ILE A 437 -2.01 19.68 6.77
C ILE A 437 -2.19 19.41 8.26
N ASN A 438 -2.45 18.16 8.64
CA ASN A 438 -2.66 17.76 10.03
C ASN A 438 -1.46 18.08 10.91
N VAL A 439 -0.24 17.73 10.48
CA VAL A 439 0.99 18.03 11.22
C VAL A 439 1.17 19.54 11.37
N SER A 440 0.98 20.30 10.27
CA SER A 440 1.17 21.75 10.28
C SER A 440 0.17 22.45 11.20
N VAL A 441 -1.11 22.10 11.11
CA VAL A 441 -2.18 22.64 11.98
C VAL A 441 -1.97 22.19 13.42
N GLY A 442 -1.65 20.91 13.64
CA GLY A 442 -1.38 20.36 14.97
C GLY A 442 -0.23 21.07 15.67
N LEU A 443 0.91 21.26 14.99
CA LEU A 443 2.04 22.00 15.54
C LEU A 443 1.73 23.48 15.78
N PHE A 444 0.96 24.12 14.89
CA PHE A 444 0.51 25.49 15.11
C PHE A 444 -0.38 25.62 16.36
N VAL A 445 -1.31 24.69 16.55
CA VAL A 445 -2.16 24.65 17.74
C VAL A 445 -1.32 24.39 18.98
N LEU A 446 -0.38 23.44 18.92
CA LEU A 446 0.52 23.15 20.03
C LEU A 446 1.36 24.37 20.42
N ALA A 447 1.94 25.07 19.45
CA ALA A 447 2.73 26.27 19.69
C ALA A 447 1.93 27.36 20.43
N LYS A 448 0.64 27.53 20.12
CA LYS A 448 -0.24 28.47 20.82
C LYS A 448 -0.60 28.07 22.25
N PHE A 449 -0.55 26.78 22.58
CA PHE A 449 -0.80 26.33 23.96
C PHE A 449 0.41 26.52 24.87
N PHE A 450 1.62 26.61 24.30
CA PHE A 450 2.88 26.73 25.03
C PHE A 450 3.59 28.09 24.82
N SER A 451 3.00 28.99 24.02
CA SER A 451 3.32 30.43 23.99
C SER A 451 2.44 31.16 24.98
#